data_AF-A0A258NTU7-F1
#
_entry.id   AF-A0A258NTU7-F1
#
_cell.length_a   1.000
_cell.length_b   1.000
_cell.length_c   1.000
_cell.angle_alpha   90.00
_cell.angle_beta   90.00
_cell.angle_gamma   90.00
#
_symmetry.space_group_name_H-M   'P 1'
#
loop_
_entity.id
_entity.type
_entity.pdbx_description
1 polymer ?
#
loop_
_entity_poly.entity_id
_entity_poly.type
_entity_poly.pdbx_seq_one_letter_code
_entity_poly.pdbx_strand_id
1 'polypeptide(L)'
;MGFLLDEKVGREVMHDFWLAQENYVEALNQWNMRSELHYEGVQPALAASVIPNGGVVTQGAVELVLGRHLFGTIVNSTDNCLETLRRAYAKLADVKIKARAHLVDRFKTNDFTDFDMPETFGLVPVVTSPRDARAPGGTPVQNQ
;
A
#
# COMPACT_ATOMS: atom_id res chain seq x y z
N MET A 1 29.93 -7.03 -8.12
CA MET A 1 28.71 -6.87 -8.94
C MET A 1 28.69 -7.73 -10.21
N GLY A 2 29.78 -8.37 -10.66
CA GLY A 2 29.78 -9.15 -11.91
C GLY A 2 28.87 -10.40 -11.90
N PHE A 3 28.78 -11.11 -10.76
CA PHE A 3 28.11 -12.42 -10.71
C PHE A 3 26.61 -12.39 -11.06
N LEU A 4 25.90 -11.29 -10.78
CA LEU A 4 24.49 -11.14 -11.16
C LEU A 4 24.31 -10.88 -12.66
N LEU A 5 25.37 -10.46 -13.36
CA LEU A 5 25.33 -10.19 -14.80
C LEU A 5 25.79 -11.40 -15.62
N ASP A 6 26.48 -12.36 -15.00
CA ASP A 6 27.06 -13.52 -15.68
C ASP A 6 25.98 -14.54 -16.11
N GLU A 7 24.93 -14.71 -15.31
CA GLU A 7 23.86 -15.68 -15.55
C GLU A 7 22.55 -15.01 -15.99
N LYS A 8 21.80 -15.64 -16.90
CA LYS A 8 20.51 -15.12 -17.39
C LYS A 8 19.55 -14.82 -16.25
N VAL A 9 19.44 -15.74 -15.28
CA VAL A 9 18.57 -15.61 -14.11
C VAL A 9 19.01 -14.44 -13.23
N GLY A 10 20.32 -14.24 -13.04
CA GLY A 10 20.85 -13.09 -12.31
C GLY A 10 20.48 -11.75 -12.96
N ARG A 11 20.53 -11.67 -14.31
CA ARG A 11 20.13 -10.47 -15.06
C ARG A 11 18.65 -10.16 -14.92
N GLU A 12 17.81 -11.19 -14.93
CA GLU A 12 16.36 -11.06 -14.69
C GLU A 12 16.08 -10.54 -13.28
N VAL A 13 16.77 -11.06 -12.26
CA VAL A 13 16.67 -10.57 -10.87
C VAL A 13 17.10 -9.10 -10.77
N MET A 14 18.19 -8.71 -11.44
CA MET A 14 18.66 -7.31 -11.45
C MET A 14 17.67 -6.36 -12.15
N HIS A 15 17.09 -6.78 -13.27
CA HIS A 15 16.06 -6.02 -13.96
C HIS A 15 14.81 -5.87 -13.09
N ASP A 16 14.36 -6.95 -12.45
CA ASP A 16 13.24 -6.92 -11.52
C ASP A 16 13.53 -6.00 -10.32
N PHE A 17 14.75 -6.01 -9.79
CA PHE A 17 15.18 -5.11 -8.72
C PHE A 17 15.16 -3.64 -9.15
N TRP A 18 15.65 -3.33 -10.35
CA TRP A 18 15.57 -1.97 -10.91
C TRP A 18 14.11 -1.51 -11.03
N LEU A 19 13.21 -2.34 -11.56
CA LEU A 19 11.78 -2.01 -11.61
C LEU A 19 11.15 -1.81 -10.23
N ALA A 20 11.56 -2.60 -9.23
CA ALA A 20 11.10 -2.44 -7.85
C ALA A 20 11.56 -1.10 -7.27
N GLN A 21 12.78 -0.68 -7.56
CA GLN A 21 13.32 0.62 -7.15
C GLN A 21 12.56 1.77 -7.82
N GLU A 22 12.29 1.71 -9.12
CA GLU A 22 11.50 2.75 -9.82
C GLU A 22 10.09 2.86 -9.22
N ASN A 23 9.41 1.73 -8.96
CA ASN A 23 8.10 1.74 -8.31
C ASN A 23 8.15 2.35 -6.90
N TYR A 24 9.23 2.09 -6.14
CA TYR A 24 9.42 2.67 -4.82
C TYR A 24 9.62 4.19 -4.88
N VAL A 25 10.44 4.68 -5.81
CA VAL A 25 10.64 6.11 -6.04
C VAL A 25 9.32 6.79 -6.41
N GLU A 26 8.52 6.19 -7.28
CA GLU A 26 7.21 6.72 -7.64
C GLU A 26 6.26 6.77 -6.42
N ALA A 27 6.23 5.72 -5.60
CA ALA A 27 5.42 5.71 -4.39
C ALA A 27 5.84 6.82 -3.39
N LEU A 28 7.14 7.10 -3.26
CA LEU A 28 7.65 8.21 -2.46
C LEU A 28 7.22 9.57 -3.03
N ASN A 29 7.27 9.74 -4.36
CA ASN A 29 6.82 10.99 -4.99
C ASN A 29 5.33 11.24 -4.73
N GLN A 30 4.48 10.22 -4.88
CA GLN A 30 3.05 10.34 -4.60
C GLN A 30 2.79 10.63 -3.11
N TRP A 31 3.53 9.99 -2.21
CA TRP A 31 3.43 10.25 -0.77
C TRP A 31 3.80 11.70 -0.42
N ASN A 32 4.89 12.21 -1.00
CA ASN A 32 5.36 13.57 -0.77
C ASN A 32 4.35 14.59 -1.29
N MET A 33 3.85 14.41 -2.52
CA MET A 33 2.83 15.28 -3.11
C MET A 33 1.54 15.30 -2.28
N ARG A 34 1.08 14.13 -1.82
CA ARG A 34 -0.09 14.03 -0.93
C ARG A 34 0.15 14.74 0.40
N SER A 35 1.36 14.61 0.95
CA SER A 35 1.74 15.21 2.23
C SER A 35 1.85 16.73 2.15
N GLU A 36 2.43 17.25 1.07
CA GLU A 36 2.48 18.68 0.76
C GLU A 36 1.08 19.27 0.61
N LEU A 37 0.22 18.65 -0.22
CA LEU A 37 -1.18 19.07 -0.39
C LEU A 37 -1.93 19.09 0.95
N HIS A 38 -1.69 18.10 1.81
CA HIS A 38 -2.29 18.04 3.12
C HIS A 38 -1.79 19.16 4.05
N TYR A 39 -0.49 19.42 4.07
CA TYR A 39 0.13 20.43 4.93
C TYR A 39 -0.23 21.86 4.50
N GLU A 40 -0.18 22.13 3.20
CA GLU A 40 -0.36 23.48 2.65
C GLU A 40 -1.83 23.83 2.38
N GLY A 41 -2.65 22.85 2.00
CA GLY A 41 -4.05 23.07 1.65
C GLY A 41 -5.02 22.64 2.73
N VAL A 42 -4.96 21.35 3.11
CA VAL A 42 -6.00 20.73 3.94
C VAL A 42 -5.93 21.20 5.40
N GLN A 43 -4.75 21.18 6.01
CA GLN A 43 -4.59 21.58 7.41
C GLN A 43 -5.02 23.03 7.68
N PRO A 44 -4.60 24.04 6.88
CA PRO A 44 -5.03 25.41 7.10
C PRO A 44 -6.54 25.59 6.93
N ALA A 45 -7.14 24.96 5.92
CA ALA A 45 -8.59 25.03 5.69
C ALA A 45 -9.39 24.43 6.85
N LEU A 46 -8.95 23.29 7.38
CA LEU A 46 -9.57 22.67 8.56
C LEU A 46 -9.35 23.51 9.83
N ALA A 47 -8.16 24.08 10.02
CA ALA A 47 -7.85 24.93 11.18
C ALA A 47 -8.64 26.24 11.19
N ALA A 48 -8.94 26.79 10.02
CA ALA A 48 -9.81 27.96 9.86
C ALA A 48 -11.30 27.61 9.92
N SER A 49 -11.66 26.32 9.97
CA SER A 49 -13.05 25.89 9.95
C SER A 49 -13.77 26.21 11.25
N VAL A 50 -15.09 26.40 11.15
CA VAL A 50 -15.98 26.60 12.30
C VAL A 50 -16.39 25.25 12.92
N ILE A 51 -15.73 24.15 12.55
CA ILE A 51 -16.05 22.82 13.08
C ILE A 51 -15.64 22.82 14.56
N PRO A 52 -16.59 22.63 15.50
CA PRO A 52 -16.26 22.62 16.92
C PRO A 52 -15.32 21.46 17.25
N ASN A 53 -14.32 21.72 18.09
CA ASN A 53 -13.46 20.66 18.62
C ASN A 53 -14.31 19.59 19.33
N GLY A 54 -14.19 18.34 18.88
CA GLY A 54 -14.97 17.20 19.39
C GLY A 54 -16.37 17.05 18.78
N GLY A 55 -16.74 17.87 17.79
CA GLY A 55 -17.98 17.73 17.04
C GLY A 55 -17.99 16.53 16.09
N VAL A 56 -19.18 16.06 15.70
CA VAL A 56 -19.32 15.01 14.68
C VAL A 56 -18.94 15.59 13.32
N VAL A 57 -17.86 15.06 12.73
CA VAL A 57 -17.38 15.45 11.40
C VAL A 57 -17.98 14.50 10.37
N THR A 58 -18.83 15.04 9.50
CA THR A 58 -19.37 14.31 8.34
C THR A 58 -18.54 14.61 7.10
N GLN A 59 -18.58 13.73 6.10
CA GLN A 59 -17.92 13.97 4.81
C GLN A 59 -18.38 15.29 4.17
N GLY A 60 -19.69 15.59 4.22
CA GLY A 60 -20.23 16.84 3.68
C GLY A 60 -19.71 18.08 4.41
N ALA A 61 -19.45 18.01 5.73
CA ALA A 61 -18.84 19.10 6.46
C ALA A 61 -17.38 19.34 6.02
N VAL A 62 -16.63 18.27 5.78
CA VAL A 62 -15.24 18.36 5.27
C VAL A 62 -15.22 18.92 3.85
N GLU A 63 -16.08 18.44 2.96
CA GLU A 63 -16.17 18.95 1.59
C GLU A 63 -16.56 20.43 1.54
N LEU A 64 -17.46 20.87 2.43
CA LEU A 64 -17.84 22.28 2.54
C LEU A 64 -16.65 23.16 2.96
N VAL A 65 -15.86 22.70 3.94
CA VAL A 65 -14.71 23.44 4.48
C VAL A 65 -13.56 23.50 3.48
N LEU A 66 -13.22 22.38 2.85
CA LEU A 66 -12.13 22.33 1.89
C LEU A 66 -12.51 22.93 0.53
N GLY A 67 -13.81 22.95 0.22
CA GLY A 67 -14.30 23.20 -1.12
C GLY A 67 -14.12 21.98 -2.02
N ARG A 68 -15.01 21.86 -3.01
CA ARG A 68 -15.11 20.70 -3.91
C ARG A 68 -13.78 20.33 -4.59
N HIS A 69 -13.00 21.34 -4.98
CA HIS A 69 -11.74 21.10 -5.69
C HIS A 69 -10.68 20.48 -4.78
N LEU A 70 -10.35 21.12 -3.65
CA LEU A 70 -9.34 20.60 -2.71
C LEU A 70 -9.76 19.25 -2.12
N PHE A 71 -11.05 19.07 -1.81
CA PHE A 71 -11.59 17.80 -1.33
C PHE A 71 -11.40 16.67 -2.36
N GLY A 72 -11.77 16.90 -3.63
CA GLY A 72 -11.55 15.92 -4.69
C GLY A 72 -10.08 15.61 -4.93
N THR A 73 -9.22 16.64 -4.90
CA THR A 73 -7.78 16.48 -5.12
C THR A 73 -7.13 15.66 -4.00
N ILE A 74 -7.44 15.91 -2.72
CA ILE A 74 -6.84 15.14 -1.62
C ILE A 74 -7.30 13.69 -1.60
N VAL A 75 -8.57 13.42 -1.94
CA VAL A 75 -9.09 12.05 -2.06
C VAL A 75 -8.35 11.31 -3.18
N ASN A 76 -8.32 11.87 -4.38
CA ASN A 76 -7.64 11.25 -5.52
C ASN A 76 -6.14 11.06 -5.26
N SER A 77 -5.48 12.04 -4.66
CA SER A 77 -4.05 11.95 -4.29
C SER A 77 -3.81 10.85 -3.25
N THR A 78 -4.72 10.69 -2.29
CA THR A 78 -4.63 9.62 -1.28
C THR A 78 -4.84 8.24 -1.92
N ASP A 79 -5.83 8.10 -2.81
CA ASP A 79 -6.08 6.83 -3.52
C ASP A 79 -4.88 6.44 -4.40
N ASN A 80 -4.32 7.38 -5.16
CA ASN A 80 -3.12 7.15 -5.97
C ASN A 80 -1.90 6.76 -5.12
N CYS A 81 -1.74 7.40 -3.95
CA CYS A 81 -0.68 7.06 -3.01
C CYS A 81 -0.83 5.61 -2.50
N LEU A 82 -2.05 5.18 -2.15
CA LEU A 82 -2.32 3.81 -1.72
C LEU A 82 -2.03 2.79 -2.83
N GLU A 83 -2.46 3.07 -4.06
CA GLU A 83 -2.24 2.18 -5.20
C GLU A 83 -0.76 2.06 -5.57
N THR A 84 -0.02 3.17 -5.56
CA THR A 84 1.43 3.16 -5.85
C THR A 84 2.22 2.47 -4.75
N LEU A 85 1.88 2.67 -3.47
CA LEU A 85 2.46 1.91 -2.36
C LEU A 85 2.21 0.41 -2.52
N ARG A 86 0.97 -0.02 -2.76
CA ARG A 86 0.63 -1.43 -2.98
C ARG A 86 1.46 -2.04 -4.11
N ARG A 87 1.58 -1.34 -5.25
CA ARG A 87 2.39 -1.79 -6.38
C ARG A 87 3.87 -1.91 -6.04
N ALA A 88 4.44 -0.91 -5.36
CA ALA A 88 5.85 -0.92 -4.96
C ALA A 88 6.16 -2.09 -4.04
N TYR A 89 5.34 -2.29 -3.00
CA TYR A 89 5.54 -3.40 -2.07
C TYR A 89 5.31 -4.76 -2.71
N ALA A 90 4.27 -4.93 -3.54
CA ALA A 90 4.03 -6.19 -4.23
C ALA A 90 5.23 -6.59 -5.11
N LYS A 91 5.84 -5.62 -5.81
CA LYS A 91 7.04 -5.86 -6.60
C LYS A 91 8.24 -6.18 -5.73
N LEU A 92 8.47 -5.44 -4.64
CA LEU A 92 9.57 -5.70 -3.70
C LEU A 92 9.49 -7.10 -3.06
N ALA A 93 8.29 -7.54 -2.68
CA ALA A 93 8.06 -8.87 -2.12
C ALA A 93 8.41 -9.98 -3.14
N ASP A 94 7.98 -9.82 -4.40
CA ASP A 94 8.31 -10.74 -5.50
C ASP A 94 9.84 -10.79 -5.75
N VAL A 95 10.50 -9.63 -5.82
CA VAL A 95 11.95 -9.55 -6.02
C VAL A 95 12.71 -10.20 -4.87
N LYS A 96 12.29 -9.98 -3.63
CA LYS A 96 12.90 -10.61 -2.44
C LYS A 96 12.91 -12.13 -2.58
N ILE A 97 11.76 -12.72 -2.92
CA ILE A 97 11.63 -14.18 -3.08
C ILE A 97 12.55 -14.69 -4.19
N LYS A 98 12.52 -14.04 -5.36
CA LYS A 98 13.34 -14.43 -6.52
C LYS A 98 14.84 -14.28 -6.25
N ALA A 99 15.25 -13.16 -5.66
CA ALA A 99 16.65 -12.90 -5.33
C ALA A 99 17.17 -13.92 -4.33
N ARG A 100 16.40 -14.23 -3.28
CA ARG A 100 16.77 -15.24 -2.29
C ARG A 100 16.90 -16.62 -2.93
N ALA A 101 15.92 -17.03 -3.75
CA ALA A 101 15.98 -18.31 -4.45
C ALA A 101 17.24 -18.43 -5.32
N HIS A 102 17.58 -17.37 -6.06
CA HIS A 102 18.80 -17.34 -6.88
C HIS A 102 20.08 -17.42 -6.02
N LEU A 103 20.16 -16.70 -4.90
CA LEU A 103 21.31 -16.75 -4.00
C LEU A 103 21.50 -18.13 -3.37
N VAL A 104 20.42 -18.75 -2.89
CA VAL A 104 20.45 -20.10 -2.32
C VAL A 104 20.92 -21.12 -3.35
N ASP A 105 20.37 -21.06 -4.58
CA ASP A 105 20.80 -21.97 -5.64
C ASP A 105 22.26 -21.74 -6.03
N ARG A 106 22.72 -20.48 -6.13
CA ARG A 106 24.07 -20.18 -6.60
C ARG A 106 25.16 -20.53 -5.60
N PHE A 107 24.92 -20.23 -4.32
CA PHE A 107 25.89 -20.41 -3.24
C PHE A 107 25.73 -21.73 -2.49
N LYS A 108 24.66 -22.50 -2.79
CA LYS A 108 24.35 -23.79 -2.17
C LYS A 108 24.30 -23.72 -0.63
N THR A 109 23.92 -22.56 -0.09
CA THR A 109 23.71 -22.31 1.34
C THR A 109 22.38 -21.58 1.55
N ASN A 110 21.79 -21.74 2.73
CA ASN A 110 20.54 -21.08 3.12
C ASN A 110 20.75 -19.98 4.18
N ASP A 111 22.00 -19.57 4.43
CA ASP A 111 22.38 -18.59 5.46
C ASP A 111 21.99 -17.13 5.12
N PHE A 112 21.12 -16.93 4.13
CA PHE A 112 20.64 -15.62 3.72
C PHE A 112 19.45 -15.18 4.58
N THR A 113 19.52 -13.94 5.09
CA THR A 113 18.46 -13.31 5.88
C THR A 113 17.12 -13.38 5.17
N ASP A 114 16.11 -13.88 5.88
CA ASP A 114 14.72 -13.82 5.45
C ASP A 114 14.03 -12.64 6.13
N PHE A 115 13.63 -11.65 5.33
CA PHE A 115 12.94 -10.45 5.81
C PHE A 115 11.43 -10.65 5.78
N ASP A 116 10.79 -10.94 6.90
CA ASP A 116 9.33 -10.98 6.93
C ASP A 116 8.76 -9.59 6.60
N MET A 117 8.11 -9.48 5.43
CA MET A 117 7.46 -8.25 5.00
C MET A 117 5.97 -8.43 5.29
N PRO A 118 5.33 -7.56 6.08
CA PRO A 118 3.93 -7.72 6.41
C PRO A 118 3.09 -7.74 5.12
N GLU A 119 2.35 -8.84 4.90
CA GLU A 119 1.55 -9.09 3.68
C GLU A 119 0.51 -8.00 3.40
N THR A 120 0.16 -7.25 4.44
CA THR A 120 -0.91 -6.25 4.43
C THR A 120 -0.42 -4.83 4.16
N PHE A 121 0.89 -4.61 3.94
CA PHE A 121 1.44 -3.26 3.71
C PHE A 121 1.13 -2.27 4.86
N GLY A 122 0.86 -2.76 6.08
CA GLY A 122 0.35 -1.96 7.18
C GLY A 122 -1.10 -1.47 7.02
N LEU A 123 -1.77 -1.83 5.92
CA LEU A 123 -3.18 -1.57 5.64
C LEU A 123 -4.00 -2.74 6.19
N VAL A 124 -4.76 -2.52 7.26
CA VAL A 124 -5.63 -3.55 7.84
C VAL A 124 -6.45 -4.21 6.72
N PRO A 125 -6.49 -5.55 6.61
CA PRO A 125 -7.32 -6.20 5.61
C PRO A 125 -8.74 -5.70 5.80
N VAL A 126 -9.38 -5.28 4.69
CA VAL A 126 -10.79 -4.90 4.70
C VAL A 126 -11.54 -6.10 5.23
N VAL A 127 -11.99 -6.01 6.49
CA VAL A 127 -12.96 -6.96 7.04
C VAL A 127 -14.23 -6.70 6.23
N THR A 128 -14.44 -7.49 5.17
CA THR A 128 -15.76 -7.61 4.57
C THR A 128 -16.70 -8.01 5.68
N SER A 129 -17.64 -7.13 6.00
CA SER A 129 -18.60 -7.31 7.08
C SER A 129 -19.17 -8.73 7.10
N PRO A 130 -19.43 -9.34 8.28
CA PRO A 130 -20.04 -10.68 8.38
C PRO A 130 -21.40 -10.84 7.69
N ARG A 131 -21.96 -9.77 7.10
CA ARG A 131 -23.21 -9.79 6.34
C ARG A 131 -23.15 -10.57 5.03
N ASP A 132 -21.97 -10.78 4.44
CA ASP A 132 -21.85 -11.45 3.15
C ASP A 132 -21.64 -12.98 3.25
N ALA A 133 -21.58 -13.54 4.48
CA ALA A 133 -21.40 -14.96 4.73
C ALA A 133 -22.70 -15.79 4.76
N ARG A 134 -23.77 -15.38 4.04
CA ARG A 134 -24.94 -16.24 3.85
C ARG A 134 -24.71 -17.19 2.66
N ALA A 135 -24.15 -18.36 2.96
CA ALA A 135 -24.25 -19.51 2.08
C ALA A 135 -25.72 -19.98 1.97
N PRO A 136 -26.17 -20.48 0.80
CA PRO A 136 -27.51 -21.02 0.63
C PRO A 136 -27.56 -22.47 1.14
N GLY A 137 -28.49 -22.78 2.02
CA GLY A 137 -28.74 -24.16 2.48
C GLY A 137 -28.80 -24.27 3.99
N GLY A 138 -29.93 -23.87 4.57
CA GLY A 138 -30.23 -24.17 5.97
C GLY A 138 -30.76 -25.59 6.11
N THR A 139 -30.13 -26.37 6.98
CA THR A 139 -30.79 -27.47 7.67
C THR A 139 -30.53 -27.29 9.17
N PRO A 140 -31.56 -27.10 10.01
CA PRO A 140 -31.36 -26.89 11.43
C PRO A 140 -31.11 -28.24 12.13
N VAL A 141 -30.00 -28.36 12.85
CA VAL A 141 -29.80 -29.46 13.80
C VAL A 141 -30.52 -29.08 15.10
N GLN A 142 -31.54 -29.85 15.45
CA GLN A 142 -32.26 -29.76 16.72
C GLN A 142 -31.38 -30.35 17.84
N ASN A 143 -31.22 -29.59 18.93
CA ASN A 143 -30.69 -30.12 20.19
C ASN A 143 -31.82 -30.89 20.91
N GLN A 144 -31.60 -32.18 21.13
CA GLN A 144 -32.09 -32.94 22.29
C GLN A 144 -30.95 -33.79 22.83
#